data_AF-A0A829QEN2-F1
#
_entry.id   AF-A0A829QEN2-F1
#
_cell.length_a   1.000
_cell.length_b   1.000
_cell.length_c   1.000
_cell.angle_alpha   90.00
_cell.angle_beta   90.00
_cell.angle_gamma   90.00
#
_symmetry.space_group_name_H-M   'P 1'
#
loop_
_entity.id
_entity.type
_entity.pdbx_description
1 polymer ?
#
loop_
_entity_poly.entity_id
_entity_poly.type
_entity_poly.pdbx_seq_one_letter_code
_entity_poly.pdbx_strand_id
1 'polypeptide(L)' 'MRKRDVLVGTGTTAIALDEVQPQGKKVMKAADWARGARLDAEVHAL' A
#
# COMPACT_ATOMS: atom_id res chain seq x y z
N MET A 1 -0.75 0.31 14.76
CA MET A 1 -1.25 0.72 13.43
C MET A 1 -1.60 2.19 13.48
N ARG A 2 -1.02 3.00 12.59
CA ARG A 2 -1.48 4.37 12.38
C ARG A 2 -2.53 4.34 11.27
N LYS A 3 -3.48 5.27 11.29
CA LYS A 3 -4.62 5.39 10.35
C LYS A 3 -4.23 5.57 8.86
N ARG A 4 -2.95 5.46 8.51
CA ARG A 4 -2.41 5.75 7.17
C ARG A 4 -1.45 4.67 6.67
N ASP A 5 -1.30 3.57 7.39
CA ASP A 5 -0.38 2.50 7.00
C ASP A 5 -0.97 1.72 5.82
N VAL A 6 -0.16 1.43 4.79
CA VAL A 6 -0.57 0.53 3.70
C VAL A 6 -0.19 -0.88 4.11
N LEU A 7 -1.19 -1.74 4.27
CA LEU A 7 -1.01 -3.11 4.70
C LEU A 7 -1.20 -4.07 3.54
N VAL A 8 -0.26 -5.00 3.40
CA VAL A 8 -0.36 -6.09 2.43
C VAL A 8 -0.63 -7.38 3.19
N GLY A 9 -1.77 -8.00 2.90
CA GLY A 9 -2.09 -9.33 3.40
C GLY A 9 -1.07 -10.35 2.92
N THR A 10 -0.57 -11.16 3.84
CA THR A 10 0.28 -12.32 3.53
C THR A 10 -0.44 -13.59 3.98
N GLY A 11 0.12 -14.77 3.72
CA GLY A 11 -0.46 -16.03 4.19
C GLY A 11 -0.55 -16.16 5.72
N THR A 12 0.07 -15.26 6.48
CA THR A 12 0.07 -15.29 7.96
C THR A 12 -0.39 -13.95 8.54
N THR A 13 0.48 -12.94 8.50
CA THR A 13 0.25 -11.63 9.11
C THR A 13 0.47 -10.54 8.07
N ALA A 14 -0.39 -9.52 8.07
CA ALA A 14 -0.18 -8.38 7.20
C ALA A 14 1.14 -7.66 7.52
N ILE A 15 1.83 -7.21 6.48
CA ILE A 15 3.02 -6.36 6.62
C ILE A 15 2.66 -4.92 6.26
N ALA A 16 3.29 -3.96 6.94
CA ALA A 16 3.18 -2.55 6.59
C ALA A 16 4.27 -2.17 5.59
N LEU A 17 3.88 -1.47 4.53
CA LEU A 17 4.81 -0.89 3.57
C LEU A 17 5.12 0.56 3.96
N ASP A 18 6.41 0.89 4.07
CA ASP A 18 6.86 2.28 4.23
C ASP A 18 6.91 3.01 2.89
N GLU A 19 7.47 2.35 1.88
CA GLU A 19 7.71 2.90 0.55
C GLU A 19 7.35 1.88 -0.54
N VAL A 20 6.97 2.40 -1.70
CA VAL A 20 6.63 1.63 -2.90
C VAL A 20 7.35 2.24 -4.09
N GLN A 21 7.84 1.39 -4.99
CA GLN A 21 8.30 1.79 -6.31
C GLN A 21 7.40 1.18 -7.38
N PRO A 22 6.43 1.93 -7.92
CA PRO A 22 5.68 1.48 -9.08
C PRO A 22 6.60 1.34 -10.29
N GLN A 23 6.28 0.41 -11.18
CA GLN A 23 7.06 0.19 -12.39
C GLN A 23 7.21 1.48 -13.21
N GLY A 24 8.45 1.82 -13.57
CA GLY A 24 8.77 3.04 -14.32
C GLY A 24 8.59 4.36 -13.56
N LYS A 25 8.37 4.33 -12.23
CA LYS A 25 8.24 5.53 -11.36
C LYS A 25 9.36 5.57 -10.31
N LYS A 26 9.54 6.74 -9.70
CA LYS A 26 10.42 6.90 -8.52
C LYS A 26 9.77 6.25 -7.29
N VAL A 27 10.62 5.84 -6.33
CA VAL A 27 10.20 5.41 -4.99
C VAL A 27 9.37 6.54 -4.33
N MET A 28 8.31 6.19 -3.61
CA MET A 28 7.46 7.12 -2.86
C MET A 28 6.87 6.47 -1.62
N LYS A 29 6.34 7.28 -0.69
CA LYS A 29 5.64 6.76 0.48
C LYS A 29 4.44 5.91 0.07
N ALA A 30 4.27 4.76 0.71
CA ALA A 30 3.21 3.83 0.36
C ALA A 30 1.81 4.47 0.46
N ALA A 31 1.59 5.30 1.48
CA ALA A 31 0.34 6.04 1.66
C ALA A 31 0.04 7.04 0.53
N ASP A 32 1.06 7.60 -0.11
CA ASP A 32 0.90 8.53 -1.23
C ASP A 32 0.57 7.76 -2.51
N TRP A 33 1.25 6.64 -2.72
CA TRP A 33 0.94 5.70 -3.80
C TRP A 33 -0.50 5.19 -3.71
N ALA A 34 -0.93 4.69 -2.55
CA ALA A 34 -2.24 4.08 -2.36
C ALA A 34 -3.41 5.03 -2.70
N ARG A 35 -3.26 6.34 -2.44
CA ARG A 35 -4.28 7.35 -2.82
C ARG A 35 -4.47 7.47 -4.33
N GLY A 36 -3.43 7.19 -5.13
CA GLY A 36 -3.45 7.32 -6.59
C GLY A 36 -3.46 6.01 -7.37
N ALA A 37 -3.30 4.87 -6.71
CA ALA A 37 -3.05 3.58 -7.35
C ALA A 37 -4.27 2.98 -8.08
N ARG A 38 -5.48 3.50 -7.87
CA ARG A 38 -6.75 2.96 -8.44
C ARG A 38 -6.81 1.43 -8.32
N LEU A 39 -6.69 0.96 -7.09
CA LEU A 39 -6.72 -0.45 -6.77
C LEU A 39 -8.10 -1.03 -7.09
N ASP A 40 -8.13 -2.33 -7.42
CA ASP A 40 -9.38 -3.04 -7.72
C ASP A 40 -10.33 -3.03 -6.50
N ALA A 41 -11.62 -3.22 -6.74
CA ALA A 41 -12.65 -3.15 -5.70
C ALA A 41 -12.49 -4.22 -4.61
N GLU A 42 -11.79 -5.31 -4.92
CA GLU A 42 -11.43 -6.35 -3.92
C GLU A 42 -10.32 -5.90 -2.97
N VAL A 43 -9.62 -4.79 -3.24
CA VAL A 43 -8.59 -4.25 -2.36
C VAL A 43 -9.22 -3.38 -1.28
N HIS A 44 -9.14 -3.83 -0.04
CA HIS A 44 -9.73 -3.16 1.11
C HIS A 44 -8.68 -2.35 1.87
N ALA A 45 -8.99 -1.08 2.16
CA ALA A 45 -8.25 -0.29 3.15
C ALA A 45 -8.92 -0.46 4.51
N LEU A 46 -8.16 -0.92 5.51
CA LEU A 46 -8.60 -1.02 6.91
C LEU A 46 -8.33 0.27 7.69
#